data_AF-A0A2R7IMA0-F1
#
_entry.id   AF-A0A2R7IMA0-F1
#
_cell.length_a   1.000
_cell.length_b   1.000
_cell.length_c   1.000
_cell.angle_alpha   90.00
_cell.angle_beta   90.00
_cell.angle_gamma   90.00
#
_symmetry.space_group_name_H-M   'P 1'
#
loop_
_entity.id
_entity.type
_entity.pdbx_description
1 polymer ?
#
loop_
_entity_poly.entity_id
_entity_poly.type
_entity_poly.pdbx_seq_one_letter_code
_entity_poly.pdbx_strand_id
1 'polypeptide(L)'
;MDFRDSREANTDMATDAIEALTTSTTPPSSDTSGAKRTLTARNDSKEVRAQLYPVEVDHSRDALLTEFGKDTLKDRYLLPGETFQDLFVRVASAYADDAGHAQRLYSYI
;
A
#
# COMPACT_ATOMS: atom_id res chain seq x y z
N MET A 1 4.68 -50.17 -17.21
CA MET A 1 5.08 -48.85 -16.69
C MET A 1 5.73 -48.10 -17.85
N ASP A 2 5.02 -47.51 -18.82
CA ASP A 2 3.95 -46.50 -18.78
C ASP A 2 4.42 -45.09 -18.34
N PHE A 3 3.91 -44.05 -19.03
CA PHE A 3 4.07 -42.57 -18.87
C PHE A 3 4.56 -41.74 -20.09
N ARG A 4 4.47 -42.19 -21.34
CA ARG A 4 4.75 -41.31 -22.51
C ARG A 4 3.73 -41.30 -23.65
N ASP A 5 2.53 -41.85 -23.45
CA ASP A 5 1.53 -41.94 -24.53
C ASP A 5 0.09 -41.56 -24.10
N SER A 6 -0.12 -40.30 -23.68
CA SER A 6 -1.47 -39.80 -23.34
C SER A 6 -1.64 -38.29 -23.55
N ARG A 7 -1.04 -37.71 -24.61
CA ARG A 7 -1.27 -36.29 -24.95
C ARG A 7 -2.06 -36.04 -26.23
N GLU A 8 -2.66 -37.07 -26.82
CA GLU A 8 -3.62 -36.92 -27.91
C GLU A 8 -4.98 -37.47 -27.49
N ALA A 9 -5.81 -36.63 -26.86
CA ALA A 9 -7.28 -36.66 -26.87
C ALA A 9 -7.86 -35.78 -25.74
N ASN A 10 -7.90 -34.46 -25.91
CA ASN A 10 -9.03 -33.63 -25.49
C ASN A 10 -8.79 -32.14 -25.86
N THR A 11 -9.09 -31.81 -27.12
CA THR A 11 -9.04 -30.43 -27.63
C THR A 11 -10.41 -29.74 -27.59
N ASP A 12 -11.49 -30.35 -27.06
CA ASP A 12 -12.85 -29.80 -27.22
C ASP A 12 -13.75 -29.90 -25.97
N MET A 13 -13.36 -29.28 -24.85
CA MET A 13 -14.25 -29.07 -23.69
C MET A 13 -13.91 -27.76 -22.95
N ALA A 14 -13.98 -26.61 -23.63
CA ALA A 14 -13.69 -25.31 -23.00
C ALA A 14 -14.70 -24.20 -23.35
N THR A 15 -15.94 -24.54 -23.70
CA THR A 15 -16.95 -23.53 -24.13
C THR A 15 -18.37 -23.72 -23.59
N ASP A 16 -18.60 -24.56 -22.57
CA ASP A 16 -19.97 -24.81 -22.08
C ASP A 16 -20.12 -24.70 -20.54
N ALA A 17 -19.53 -23.66 -19.95
CA ALA A 17 -19.64 -23.39 -18.52
C ALA A 17 -19.73 -21.88 -18.16
N ILE A 18 -20.11 -21.03 -19.12
CA ILE A 18 -20.30 -19.58 -18.88
C ILE A 18 -21.75 -19.11 -18.98
N GLU A 19 -22.73 -20.02 -19.11
CA GLU A 19 -24.14 -19.65 -19.36
C GLU A 19 -25.13 -20.12 -18.27
N ALA A 20 -24.69 -20.20 -17.00
CA ALA A 20 -25.59 -20.57 -15.89
C ALA A 20 -25.42 -19.72 -14.61
N LEU A 21 -25.02 -18.46 -14.74
CA LEU A 21 -24.97 -17.52 -13.60
C LEU A 21 -25.62 -16.16 -13.93
N THR A 22 -26.74 -16.18 -14.65
CA THR A 22 -27.54 -15.00 -14.99
C THR A 22 -28.95 -15.08 -14.41
N THR A 23 -29.14 -15.48 -13.15
CA THR A 23 -30.38 -15.20 -12.40
C THR A 23 -30.14 -15.20 -10.88
N SER A 24 -29.49 -14.16 -10.36
CA SER A 24 -29.79 -13.66 -9.01
C SER A 24 -29.50 -12.17 -8.95
N THR A 25 -30.41 -11.42 -9.57
CA THR A 25 -30.62 -10.01 -9.33
C THR A 25 -30.95 -9.82 -7.85
N THR A 26 -30.02 -9.26 -7.07
CA THR A 26 -30.36 -8.35 -5.97
C THR A 26 -29.31 -7.25 -5.94
N PRO A 27 -29.59 -6.05 -6.51
CA PRO A 27 -28.74 -4.90 -6.31
C PRO A 27 -28.83 -4.49 -4.83
N PRO A 28 -27.73 -4.37 -4.07
CA PRO A 28 -27.77 -3.51 -2.90
C PRO A 28 -28.01 -2.10 -3.42
N SER A 29 -29.21 -1.59 -3.15
CA SER A 29 -29.66 -0.25 -3.49
C SER A 29 -28.54 0.76 -3.26
N SER A 30 -28.09 1.37 -4.36
CA SER A 30 -27.42 2.67 -4.36
C SER A 30 -28.45 3.69 -3.94
N ASP A 31 -28.71 3.76 -2.63
CA ASP A 31 -29.51 4.82 -2.05
C ASP A 31 -28.72 6.12 -2.22
N THR A 32 -29.12 6.85 -3.25
CA THR A 32 -28.60 8.16 -3.62
C THR A 32 -29.17 9.14 -2.61
N SER A 33 -28.56 9.19 -1.43
CA SER A 33 -28.74 10.33 -0.52
C SER A 33 -27.57 11.29 -0.72
N GLY A 34 -27.82 12.28 -1.56
CA GLY A 34 -27.01 13.47 -1.70
C GLY A 34 -26.96 14.26 -0.40
N ALA A 35 -26.16 13.80 0.55
CA ALA A 35 -25.59 14.66 1.56
C ALA A 35 -24.22 15.07 1.04
N LYS A 36 -24.11 16.33 0.61
CA LYS A 36 -22.85 17.04 0.37
C LYS A 36 -22.04 16.97 1.68
N ARG A 37 -21.35 15.85 1.91
CA ARG A 37 -20.48 15.66 3.06
C ARG A 37 -19.37 16.68 2.92
N THR A 38 -19.46 17.72 3.72
CA THR A 38 -18.40 18.70 3.91
C THR A 38 -17.14 17.91 4.28
N LEU A 39 -16.24 17.74 3.31
CA LEU A 39 -15.02 16.94 3.38
C LEU A 39 -13.95 17.56 4.30
N THR A 40 -14.28 18.62 5.04
CA THR A 40 -13.35 19.44 5.83
C THR A 40 -12.79 18.73 7.07
N ALA A 41 -13.18 17.47 7.34
CA ALA A 41 -12.71 16.69 8.49
C ALA A 41 -12.03 15.36 8.11
N ARG A 42 -11.96 15.01 6.81
CA ARG A 42 -11.18 13.86 6.36
C ARG A 42 -9.84 14.40 5.90
N ASN A 43 -8.85 14.38 6.79
CA ASN A 43 -7.46 14.69 6.46
C ASN A 43 -7.11 14.00 5.14
N ASP A 44 -6.45 14.73 4.24
CA ASP A 44 -6.15 14.20 2.91
C ASP A 44 -5.29 12.95 3.06
N SER A 45 -5.52 11.93 2.24
CA SER A 45 -4.80 10.65 2.35
C SER A 45 -3.30 10.79 2.00
N LYS A 46 -2.90 11.98 1.55
CA LYS A 46 -1.53 12.38 1.20
C LYS A 46 -0.93 13.38 2.20
N GLU A 47 -1.58 13.64 3.33
CA GLU A 47 -1.02 14.50 4.37
C GLU A 47 -0.04 13.75 5.26
N VAL A 48 1.09 14.40 5.57
CA VAL A 48 2.02 13.94 6.59
C VAL A 48 1.33 14.06 7.95
N ARG A 49 1.10 12.93 8.60
CA ARG A 49 0.53 12.90 9.96
C ARG A 49 1.58 13.36 10.97
N ALA A 50 1.11 13.99 12.06
CA ALA A 50 1.98 14.37 13.17
C ALA A 50 2.75 13.14 13.69
N GLN A 51 4.04 13.32 13.96
CA GLN A 51 4.90 12.28 14.52
C GLN A 51 4.34 11.82 15.87
N LEU A 52 4.09 10.51 16.03
CA LEU A 52 3.53 9.94 17.26
C LEU A 52 4.53 9.98 18.41
N TYR A 53 5.82 9.81 18.11
CA TYR A 53 6.89 9.77 19.09
C TYR A 53 8.02 10.74 18.69
N PRO A 54 8.66 11.41 19.67
CA PRO A 54 9.86 12.19 19.42
C PRO A 54 11.03 11.24 19.10
N VAL A 55 11.51 11.28 17.85
CA VAL A 55 12.66 10.50 17.36
C VAL A 55 13.76 11.47 16.94
N GLU A 56 15.00 11.17 17.31
CA GLU A 56 16.17 11.94 16.86
C GLU A 56 16.48 11.61 15.40
N VAL A 57 16.37 12.61 14.53
CA VAL A 57 16.51 12.48 13.07
C VAL A 57 17.88 12.97 12.63
N ASP A 58 18.60 12.15 11.85
CA ASP A 58 19.88 12.51 11.26
C ASP A 58 19.79 12.51 9.72
N HIS A 59 19.70 13.71 9.15
CA HIS A 59 19.66 13.92 7.69
C HIS A 59 20.97 13.56 6.98
N SER A 60 22.09 13.36 7.69
CA SER A 60 23.34 12.92 7.07
C SER A 60 23.23 11.51 6.46
N ARG A 61 22.30 10.69 6.95
CA ARG A 61 22.03 9.33 6.46
C ARG A 61 21.46 9.31 5.04
N ASP A 62 20.98 10.44 4.53
CA ASP A 62 20.59 10.57 3.11
C ASP A 62 21.78 10.32 2.16
N ALA A 63 23.02 10.49 2.63
CA ALA A 63 24.21 10.17 1.87
C ALA A 63 24.40 8.65 1.64
N LEU A 64 23.77 7.79 2.46
CA LEU A 64 23.82 6.34 2.33
C LEU A 64 22.91 5.81 1.21
N LEU A 65 21.96 6.64 0.75
CA LEU A 65 21.04 6.29 -0.33
C LEU A 65 21.68 6.56 -1.69
N THR A 66 21.56 5.59 -2.60
CA THR A 66 21.94 5.76 -4.02
C THR A 66 20.98 6.72 -4.72
N GLU A 67 21.40 7.30 -5.85
CA GLU A 67 20.53 8.17 -6.64
C GLU A 67 19.25 7.45 -7.11
N PHE A 68 19.38 6.21 -7.59
CA PHE A 68 18.23 5.40 -7.96
C PHE A 68 17.28 5.14 -6.77
N GLY A 69 17.83 4.86 -5.57
CA GLY A 69 17.04 4.70 -4.35
C GLY A 69 16.28 5.98 -3.99
N LYS A 70 16.92 7.14 -4.11
CA LYS A 70 16.29 8.45 -3.86
C LYS A 70 15.16 8.74 -4.83
N ASP A 71 15.37 8.47 -6.11
CA ASP A 71 14.37 8.76 -7.15
C ASP A 71 13.14 7.86 -7.02
N THR A 72 13.35 6.57 -6.75
CA THR A 72 12.24 5.63 -6.51
C THR A 72 11.43 5.95 -5.26
N LEU A 73 12.09 6.42 -4.19
CA LEU A 73 11.41 6.89 -2.97
C LEU A 73 10.59 8.16 -3.23
N LYS A 74 11.15 9.12 -3.96
CA LYS A 74 10.47 10.37 -4.34
C LYS A 74 9.21 10.13 -5.17
N ASP A 75 9.26 9.19 -6.10
CA ASP A 75 8.16 8.95 -7.04
C ASP A 75 6.92 8.34 -6.37
N ARG A 76 7.10 7.41 -5.41
CA ARG A 76 5.98 6.62 -4.86
C ARG A 76 5.73 6.74 -3.36
N TYR A 77 6.70 7.20 -2.58
CA TYR A 77 6.65 7.06 -1.12
C TYR A 77 6.72 8.38 -0.35
N LEU A 78 7.38 9.40 -0.91
CA LEU A 78 7.41 10.72 -0.29
C LEU A 78 6.06 11.41 -0.40
N LEU A 79 5.61 11.97 0.71
CA LEU A 79 4.49 12.90 0.73
C LEU A 79 4.98 14.33 0.38
N PRO A 80 4.06 15.24 -0.02
CA PRO A 80 4.44 16.61 -0.34
C PRO A 80 5.14 17.31 0.84
N GLY A 81 6.35 17.81 0.63
CA GLY A 81 7.14 18.51 1.65
C GLY A 81 7.85 17.61 2.67
N GLU A 82 7.80 16.28 2.51
CA GLU A 82 8.48 15.31 3.37
C GLU A 82 9.94 15.07 2.88
N THR A 83 10.89 14.86 3.81
CA THR A 83 12.25 14.39 3.46
C THR A 83 12.35 12.86 3.51
N PHE A 84 13.45 12.29 3.01
CA PHE A 84 13.66 10.83 3.09
C PHE A 84 13.70 10.32 4.54
N GLN A 85 14.36 11.06 5.43
CA GLN A 85 14.41 10.69 6.83
C GLN A 85 13.06 10.82 7.52
N ASP A 86 12.27 11.85 7.19
CA ASP A 86 10.92 12.01 7.75
C ASP A 86 10.01 10.82 7.40
N LEU A 87 10.14 10.29 6.18
CA LEU A 87 9.46 9.05 5.78
C LEU A 87 9.86 7.88 6.67
N PHE A 88 11.16 7.69 6.94
CA PHE A 88 11.63 6.59 7.79
C PHE A 88 11.17 6.76 9.23
N VAL A 89 11.19 7.98 9.76
CA VAL A 89 10.69 8.32 11.10
C VAL A 89 9.19 8.05 11.21
N ARG A 90 8.42 8.41 10.17
CA ARG A 90 6.98 8.13 10.11
C ARG A 90 6.71 6.64 10.13
N VAL A 91 7.44 5.86 9.34
CA VAL A 91 7.32 4.39 9.33
C VAL A 91 7.71 3.83 10.71
N ALA A 92 8.84 4.26 11.27
CA ALA A 92 9.29 3.84 12.60
C ALA A 92 8.25 4.13 13.68
N SER A 93 7.68 5.34 13.67
CA SER A 93 6.68 5.77 14.66
C SER A 93 5.34 5.07 14.50
N ALA A 94 4.98 4.66 13.28
CA ALA A 94 3.72 3.95 13.01
C ALA A 94 3.74 2.50 13.50
N TYR A 95 4.93 1.87 13.52
CA TYR A 95 5.10 0.47 13.93
C TYR A 95 5.70 0.30 15.34
N ALA A 96 6.08 1.38 16.00
CA ALA A 96 6.64 1.33 17.35
C ALA A 96 5.56 1.41 18.44
N ASP A 97 5.83 0.72 19.55
CA ASP A 97 4.97 0.75 20.74
C ASP A 97 5.30 1.93 21.68
N ASP A 98 6.52 2.44 21.61
CA ASP A 98 7.02 3.53 22.44
C ASP A 98 8.15 4.30 21.73
N ALA A 99 8.55 5.45 22.29
CA ALA A 99 9.58 6.31 21.71
C ALA A 99 10.96 5.62 21.59
N GLY A 100 11.34 4.79 22.56
CA GLY A 100 12.58 4.02 22.51
C GLY A 100 12.54 2.92 21.45
N HIS A 101 11.39 2.28 21.25
CA HIS A 101 11.16 1.35 20.16
C HIS A 101 11.25 2.07 18.80
N ALA A 102 10.64 3.25 18.66
CA ALA A 102 10.71 4.05 17.44
C ALA A 102 12.15 4.43 17.08
N GLN A 103 12.94 4.86 18.07
CA GLN A 103 14.35 5.18 17.86
C GLN A 103 15.15 3.96 17.40
N ARG A 104 14.94 2.78 18.01
CA ARG A 104 15.62 1.54 17.58
C ARG A 104 15.26 1.16 16.15
N LEU A 105 13.99 1.30 15.77
CA LEU A 105 13.54 1.02 14.41
C LEU A 105 14.19 1.99 13.42
N TYR A 106 14.19 3.29 13.73
CA TYR A 106 14.80 4.32 12.89
C TYR A 106 16.32 4.14 12.74
N SER A 107 17.03 3.82 13.83
CA SER A 107 18.47 3.56 13.79
C SER A 107 18.83 2.33 12.96
N TYR A 108 17.95 1.33 12.90
CA TYR A 108 18.15 0.09 12.13
C TYR A 108 17.97 0.28 10.61
N ILE A 109 17.02 1.13 10.21
CA ILE A 109 16.77 1.50 8.80
C ILE A 109 17.94 2.31 8.25
#